data_AF-A0A9P6ZM27-F1
#
_entry.id   AF-A0A9P6ZM27-F1
#
_cell.length_a   1.000
_cell.length_b   1.000
_cell.length_c   1.000
_cell.angle_alpha   90.00
_cell.angle_beta   90.00
_cell.angle_gamma   90.00
#
_symmetry.space_group_name_H-M   'P 1'
#
loop_
_entity.id
_entity.type
_entity.pdbx_description
1 polymer ?
#
loop_
_entity_poly.entity_id
_entity_poly.type
_entity_poly.pdbx_seq_one_letter_code
_entity_poly.pdbx_strand_id
1 'polypeptide(L)'
;MDTRTAWRNGHKKWCRVLRCTVGPWGSRDIRTSLQVIAGFENSEISGSAKIVETRVREAQQQFPAFSNKLVLMLDMTVYPPEIHVLPVHKIEQFPGNDTIWPEIADEIRQRSDSPPKGYMFSVVKVHLGKSKFTLFSPSTALLMAFEGQYFSDDEAYDSADEDGIADFQTLPDQDLDYDPESLDD
;
A
#
# COMPACT_ATOMS: atom_id res chain seq x y z
N MET A 1 -25.11 18.79 2.67
CA MET A 1 -23.93 18.73 3.57
C MET A 1 -23.06 19.94 3.32
N ASP A 2 -22.63 20.64 4.38
CA ASP A 2 -21.74 21.81 4.28
C ASP A 2 -20.32 21.35 3.88
N THR A 3 -19.85 21.79 2.70
CA THR A 3 -18.58 21.40 2.08
C THR A 3 -17.38 21.67 2.99
N ARG A 4 -17.48 22.72 3.83
CA ARG A 4 -16.44 23.09 4.79
C ARG A 4 -16.31 22.09 5.94
N THR A 5 -17.43 21.53 6.39
CA THR A 5 -17.47 20.54 7.47
C THR A 5 -16.96 19.19 6.96
N ALA A 6 -17.34 18.78 5.75
CA ALA A 6 -16.81 17.59 5.10
C ALA A 6 -15.28 17.69 4.89
N TRP A 7 -14.79 18.83 4.39
CA TRP A 7 -13.36 19.08 4.24
C TRP A 7 -12.61 19.04 5.58
N ARG A 8 -13.16 19.66 6.63
CA ARG A 8 -12.52 19.67 7.97
C ARG A 8 -12.44 18.27 8.57
N ASN A 9 -13.47 17.45 8.37
CA ASN A 9 -13.49 16.08 8.88
C ASN A 9 -12.55 15.16 8.08
N GLY A 10 -12.52 15.29 6.75
CA GLY A 10 -11.56 14.59 5.90
C GLY A 10 -10.12 14.97 6.23
N HIS A 11 -9.82 16.26 6.31
CA HIS A 11 -8.48 16.75 6.66
C HIS A 11 -8.00 16.23 8.01
N LYS A 12 -8.85 16.23 9.04
CA LYS A 12 -8.51 15.67 10.36
C LYS A 12 -8.15 14.19 10.28
N LYS A 13 -8.92 13.40 9.50
CA LYS A 13 -8.66 11.97 9.30
C LYS A 13 -7.34 11.74 8.56
N TRP A 14 -7.09 12.45 7.47
CA TRP A 14 -5.89 12.23 6.64
C TRP A 14 -4.61 12.78 7.28
N CYS A 15 -4.67 13.94 7.93
CA CYS A 15 -3.57 14.48 8.71
C CYS A 15 -3.16 13.50 9.83
N ARG A 16 -4.14 12.81 10.40
CA ARG A 16 -3.90 11.76 11.40
C ARG A 16 -3.16 10.56 10.80
N VAL A 17 -3.64 9.99 9.69
CA VAL A 17 -2.98 8.85 9.03
C VAL A 17 -1.55 9.21 8.60
N LEU A 18 -1.34 10.38 7.99
CA LEU A 18 -0.03 10.87 7.56
C LEU A 18 0.90 11.21 8.73
N ARG A 19 0.38 11.49 9.94
CA ARG A 19 1.24 11.67 11.12
C ARG A 19 1.94 10.36 11.52
N CYS A 20 1.35 9.22 11.19
CA CYS A 20 1.88 7.90 11.58
C CYS A 20 2.99 7.40 10.66
N THR A 21 3.14 8.04 9.50
CA THR A 21 4.20 7.75 8.54
C THR A 21 5.49 8.50 8.87
N VAL A 22 5.45 9.49 9.76
CA VAL A 22 6.61 10.35 10.10
C VAL A 22 7.28 10.01 11.43
N GLY A 23 6.82 8.93 12.07
CA GLY A 23 7.39 8.39 13.30
C GLY A 23 7.08 9.21 14.55
N PRO A 24 7.54 8.76 15.73
CA PRO A 24 7.35 9.48 16.98
C PRO A 24 7.93 10.90 16.85
N TRP A 25 7.18 11.89 17.33
CA TRP A 25 7.51 13.33 17.27
C TRP A 25 7.42 14.00 15.89
N GLY A 26 7.06 13.26 14.84
CA GLY A 26 6.84 13.82 13.51
C GLY A 26 8.10 14.42 12.89
N SER A 27 9.15 13.60 12.79
CA SER A 27 10.46 13.98 12.25
C SER A 27 10.33 14.74 10.94
N ARG A 28 10.97 15.92 10.88
CA ARG A 28 10.99 16.75 9.67
C ARG A 28 11.66 16.00 8.51
N ASP A 29 12.73 15.27 8.80
CA ASP A 29 13.50 14.55 7.78
C ASP A 29 12.68 13.41 7.17
N ILE A 30 12.00 12.63 8.01
CA ILE A 30 11.09 11.57 7.53
C ILE A 30 9.95 12.21 6.73
N ARG A 31 9.37 13.31 7.22
CA ARG A 31 8.30 14.03 6.53
C ARG A 31 8.71 14.49 5.14
N THR A 32 9.89 15.09 5.00
CA THR A 32 10.40 15.56 3.70
C THR A 32 10.73 14.41 2.75
N SER A 33 11.08 13.24 3.29
CA SER A 33 11.42 12.05 2.52
C SER A 33 10.25 11.09 2.29
N LEU A 34 9.04 11.39 2.78
CA LEU A 34 7.90 10.46 2.73
C LEU A 34 7.62 9.89 1.35
N GLN A 35 7.64 10.74 0.32
CA GLN A 35 7.38 10.31 -1.07
C GLN A 35 8.47 9.35 -1.57
N VAL A 36 9.72 9.59 -1.19
CA VAL A 36 10.84 8.70 -1.55
C VAL A 36 10.71 7.37 -0.83
N ILE A 37 10.38 7.37 0.47
CA ILE A 37 10.15 6.16 1.25
C ILE A 37 8.97 5.37 0.67
N ALA A 38 7.87 6.04 0.31
CA ALA A 38 6.70 5.43 -0.30
C ALA A 38 7.02 4.82 -1.68
N GLY A 39 7.80 5.52 -2.51
CA GLY A 39 8.23 5.01 -3.81
C GLY A 39 9.11 3.76 -3.68
N PHE A 40 10.07 3.79 -2.75
CA PHE A 40 10.92 2.63 -2.46
C PHE A 40 10.11 1.46 -1.90
N GLU A 41 9.22 1.71 -0.95
CA GLU A 41 8.29 0.72 -0.41
C GLU A 41 7.50 0.03 -1.53
N ASN A 42 6.90 0.81 -2.43
CA ASN A 42 6.08 0.27 -3.50
C ASN A 42 6.91 -0.55 -4.50
N SER A 43 8.11 -0.08 -4.85
CA SER A 43 9.03 -0.78 -5.74
C SER A 43 9.48 -2.12 -5.16
N GLU A 44 9.88 -2.15 -3.89
CA GLU A 44 10.34 -3.38 -3.23
C GLU A 44 9.21 -4.41 -3.07
N ILE A 45 8.01 -3.97 -2.67
CA ILE A 45 6.86 -4.86 -2.49
C ILE A 45 6.38 -5.40 -3.85
N SER A 46 6.23 -4.54 -4.86
CA SER A 46 5.78 -4.96 -6.19
C SER A 46 6.80 -5.86 -6.90
N GLY A 47 8.09 -5.53 -6.81
CA GLY A 47 9.19 -6.35 -7.33
C GLY A 47 9.32 -7.71 -6.65
N SER A 48 8.82 -7.83 -5.41
CA SER A 48 8.94 -9.04 -4.58
C SER A 48 7.60 -9.76 -4.33
N ALA A 49 6.58 -9.55 -5.16
CA ALA A 49 5.22 -10.05 -4.92
C ALA A 49 5.15 -11.56 -4.60
N LYS A 50 5.90 -12.41 -5.34
CA LYS A 50 5.96 -13.86 -5.07
C LYS A 50 6.57 -14.21 -3.71
N ILE A 51 7.55 -13.43 -3.27
CA ILE A 51 8.18 -13.60 -1.96
C ILE A 51 7.19 -13.19 -0.88
N VAL A 52 6.49 -12.06 -1.05
CA VAL A 52 5.44 -11.59 -0.14
C VAL A 52 4.36 -12.65 0.03
N GLU A 53 3.81 -13.19 -1.06
CA GLU A 53 2.80 -14.26 -1.01
C GLU A 53 3.28 -15.49 -0.23
N THR A 54 4.53 -15.89 -0.46
CA THR A 54 5.14 -17.03 0.23
C THR A 54 5.25 -16.75 1.73
N ARG A 55 5.75 -15.57 2.11
CA ARG A 55 5.85 -15.14 3.52
C ARG A 55 4.49 -15.04 4.20
N VAL A 56 3.45 -14.61 3.49
CA VAL A 56 2.08 -14.59 4.01
C VAL A 56 1.62 -16.00 4.34
N ARG A 57 1.80 -16.97 3.43
CA ARG A 57 1.42 -18.37 3.66
C ARG A 57 2.20 -18.98 4.83
N GLU A 58 3.51 -18.74 4.90
CA GLU A 58 4.36 -19.18 6.01
C GLU A 58 3.86 -18.60 7.34
N ALA A 59 3.56 -17.30 7.38
CA ALA A 59 3.08 -16.65 8.60
C ALA A 59 1.67 -17.11 9.01
N GLN A 60 0.79 -17.42 8.06
CA GLN A 60 -0.53 -18.01 8.35
C GLN A 60 -0.39 -19.40 8.98
N GLN A 61 0.59 -20.20 8.52
CA GLN A 61 0.88 -21.50 9.12
C GLN A 61 1.54 -21.36 10.50
N GLN A 62 2.43 -20.38 10.68
CA GLN A 62 3.11 -20.12 11.95
C GLN A 62 2.20 -19.50 13.01
N PHE A 63 1.25 -18.66 12.59
CA PHE A 63 0.34 -17.90 13.45
C PHE A 63 -1.13 -18.12 13.06
N PRO A 64 -1.66 -19.35 13.15
CA PRO A 64 -3.01 -19.66 12.64
C PRO A 64 -4.10 -18.84 13.34
N ALA A 65 -3.95 -18.57 14.64
CA ALA A 65 -4.86 -17.74 15.43
C ALA A 65 -4.89 -16.25 15.01
N PHE A 66 -3.92 -15.81 14.22
CA PHE A 66 -3.77 -14.43 13.75
C PHE A 66 -3.73 -14.35 12.22
N SER A 67 -4.19 -15.38 11.51
CA SER A 67 -4.10 -15.47 10.05
C SER A 67 -4.78 -14.31 9.32
N ASN A 68 -5.83 -13.71 9.91
CA ASN A 68 -6.49 -12.51 9.41
C ASN A 68 -5.90 -11.19 9.95
N LYS A 69 -4.97 -11.27 10.91
CA LYS A 69 -4.35 -10.15 11.65
C LYS A 69 -2.85 -10.06 11.39
N LEU A 70 -2.45 -10.32 10.14
CA LEU A 70 -1.06 -10.25 9.68
C LEU A 70 -0.78 -8.89 9.04
N VAL A 71 0.43 -8.41 9.22
CA VAL A 71 0.94 -7.15 8.68
C VAL A 71 2.25 -7.41 7.96
N LEU A 72 2.44 -6.74 6.83
CA LEU A 72 3.68 -6.73 6.07
C LEU A 72 4.64 -5.73 6.68
N MET A 73 5.86 -6.14 6.97
CA MET A 73 6.92 -5.25 7.42
C MET A 73 8.04 -5.28 6.41
N LEU A 74 8.38 -4.11 5.87
CA LEU A 74 9.57 -3.91 5.05
C LEU A 74 10.67 -3.28 5.92
N ASP A 75 11.71 -4.04 6.23
CA ASP A 75 12.88 -3.57 6.98
C ASP A 75 13.89 -2.92 6.02
N MET A 76 13.83 -1.59 5.92
CA MET A 76 14.78 -0.77 5.16
C MET A 76 16.02 -0.39 5.98
N THR A 77 16.19 -0.96 7.18
CA THR A 77 17.37 -0.71 8.03
C THR A 77 18.58 -1.59 7.68
N VAL A 78 18.38 -2.52 6.73
CA VAL A 78 19.38 -3.48 6.26
C VAL A 78 19.42 -3.46 4.73
N TYR A 79 20.55 -3.89 4.15
CA TYR A 79 20.70 -4.03 2.70
C TYR A 79 21.15 -5.45 2.35
N PRO A 80 20.43 -6.17 1.45
CA PRO A 80 19.15 -5.75 0.83
C PRO A 80 18.02 -5.62 1.86
N PRO A 81 16.95 -4.84 1.56
CA PRO A 81 15.79 -4.74 2.45
C PRO A 81 15.16 -6.10 2.71
N GLU A 82 14.65 -6.31 3.92
CA GLU A 82 14.04 -7.58 4.31
C GLU A 82 12.51 -7.46 4.42
N ILE A 83 11.81 -8.51 3.99
CA ILE A 83 10.35 -8.59 4.08
C ILE A 83 9.97 -9.59 5.17
N HIS A 84 9.18 -9.12 6.13
CA HIS A 84 8.62 -9.93 7.19
C HIS A 84 7.10 -9.86 7.18
N VAL A 85 6.46 -10.94 7.62
CA VAL A 85 5.01 -10.98 7.86
C VAL A 85 4.79 -11.40 9.30
N LEU A 86 4.18 -10.51 10.08
CA LEU A 86 4.03 -10.68 11.52
C LEU A 86 2.61 -10.32 11.96
N PRO A 87 2.10 -10.95 13.03
CA PRO A 87 0.86 -10.50 13.65
C PRO A 87 0.96 -9.05 14.15
N VAL A 88 -0.13 -8.28 14.04
CA VAL A 88 -0.22 -6.86 14.47
C VAL A 88 0.34 -6.65 15.89
N HIS A 89 0.00 -7.51 16.84
CA HIS A 89 0.43 -7.37 18.25
C HIS A 89 1.95 -7.46 18.45
N LYS A 90 2.68 -8.07 17.52
CA LYS A 90 4.16 -8.11 17.56
C LYS A 90 4.78 -6.79 17.11
N ILE A 91 4.00 -5.95 16.43
CA ILE A 91 4.43 -4.65 15.92
C ILE A 91 4.13 -3.55 16.95
N GLU A 92 3.11 -3.72 17.81
CA GLU A 92 2.68 -2.75 18.85
C GLU A 92 3.78 -2.26 19.82
N GLN A 93 5.00 -2.84 19.80
CA GLN A 93 6.17 -2.37 20.57
C GLN A 93 6.92 -1.20 19.90
N PHE A 94 6.22 -0.16 19.46
CA PHE A 94 6.86 1.00 18.83
C PHE A 94 7.56 1.92 19.84
N PRO A 95 8.70 2.53 19.46
CA PRO A 95 9.33 3.56 20.27
C PRO A 95 8.49 4.83 20.33
N GLY A 96 8.23 5.31 21.54
CA GLY A 96 7.43 6.51 21.82
C GLY A 96 5.96 6.14 22.07
N ASN A 97 5.42 6.53 23.22
CA ASN A 97 4.01 6.34 23.61
C ASN A 97 3.05 7.18 22.73
N ASP A 98 3.14 7.10 21.39
CA ASP A 98 2.26 7.83 20.49
C ASP A 98 0.87 7.19 20.53
N THR A 99 -0.10 7.95 21.04
CA THR A 99 -1.47 7.51 21.26
C THR A 99 -2.21 7.17 19.97
N ILE A 100 -1.66 7.55 18.82
CA ILE A 100 -2.25 7.29 17.52
C ILE A 100 -2.10 5.83 17.05
N TRP A 101 -1.05 5.15 17.52
CA TRP A 101 -0.73 3.80 17.07
C TRP A 101 -1.70 2.73 17.57
N PRO A 102 -2.11 2.73 18.86
CA PRO A 102 -3.18 1.86 19.31
C PRO A 102 -4.46 2.00 18.48
N GLU A 103 -4.83 3.22 18.09
CA GLU A 103 -6.02 3.47 17.27
C GLU A 103 -5.88 2.96 15.83
N ILE A 104 -4.69 3.04 15.24
CA ILE A 104 -4.41 2.41 13.94
C ILE A 104 -4.40 0.89 14.07
N ALA A 105 -3.80 0.34 15.11
CA ALA A 105 -3.83 -1.09 15.36
C ALA A 105 -5.27 -1.58 15.54
N ASP A 106 -6.12 -0.80 16.22
CA ASP A 106 -7.56 -1.06 16.33
C ASP A 106 -8.25 -1.00 14.95
N GLU A 107 -7.97 0.02 14.13
CA GLU A 107 -8.55 0.14 12.78
C GLU A 107 -8.12 -1.01 11.85
N ILE A 108 -6.84 -1.40 11.91
CA ILE A 108 -6.29 -2.57 11.23
C ILE A 108 -7.05 -3.83 11.69
N ARG A 109 -7.18 -4.02 13.00
CA ARG A 109 -7.88 -5.18 13.59
C ARG A 109 -9.36 -5.23 13.17
N GLN A 110 -10.07 -4.10 13.19
CA GLN A 110 -11.48 -4.04 12.80
C GLN A 110 -11.70 -4.36 11.32
N ARG A 111 -10.84 -3.84 10.44
CA ARG A 111 -10.90 -4.15 8.99
C ARG A 111 -10.47 -5.58 8.67
N SER A 112 -9.54 -6.13 9.44
CA SER A 112 -9.14 -7.54 9.39
C SER A 112 -10.24 -8.53 9.77
N ASP A 113 -11.21 -8.10 10.58
CA ASP A 113 -12.35 -8.92 11.00
C ASP A 113 -13.52 -8.87 9.98
N SER A 114 -13.43 -8.03 8.94
CA SER A 114 -14.39 -7.91 7.82
C SER A 114 -13.65 -7.69 6.49
N PRO A 115 -13.01 -8.73 5.92
CA PRO A 115 -12.04 -8.54 4.86
C PRO A 115 -12.73 -8.14 3.55
N PRO A 116 -12.45 -6.97 2.96
CA PRO A 116 -12.31 -6.97 1.51
C PRO A 116 -11.10 -7.86 1.23
N LYS A 117 -11.27 -8.87 0.36
CA LYS A 117 -10.20 -9.73 -0.13
C LYS A 117 -8.90 -8.93 -0.31
N GLY A 118 -7.87 -9.22 0.48
CA GLY A 118 -6.49 -8.90 0.10
C GLY A 118 -5.80 -7.68 0.71
N TYR A 119 -6.40 -6.91 1.64
CA TYR A 119 -5.65 -5.79 2.24
C TYR A 119 -4.80 -6.22 3.43
N MET A 120 -3.56 -6.60 3.13
CA MET A 120 -2.49 -6.68 4.12
C MET A 120 -1.99 -5.26 4.38
N PHE A 121 -2.14 -4.76 5.61
CA PHE A 121 -1.52 -3.49 5.98
C PHE A 121 0.00 -3.64 5.95
N SER A 122 0.70 -2.61 5.51
CA SER A 122 2.16 -2.55 5.57
C SER A 122 2.67 -1.55 6.59
N VAL A 123 3.84 -1.85 7.14
CA VAL A 123 4.67 -0.96 7.93
C VAL A 123 6.07 -0.99 7.35
N VAL A 124 6.80 0.11 7.51
CA VAL A 124 8.19 0.21 7.08
C VAL A 124 9.07 0.49 8.28
N LYS A 125 10.24 -0.13 8.32
CA LYS A 125 11.23 0.14 9.36
C LYS A 125 12.40 0.88 8.74
N VAL A 126 12.69 2.07 9.25
CA VAL A 126 13.67 3.00 8.70
C VAL A 126 14.70 3.41 9.73
N HIS A 127 15.86 3.86 9.24
CA HIS A 127 16.86 4.53 10.05
C HIS A 127 16.66 6.04 10.05
N LEU A 128 16.77 6.67 11.22
CA LEU A 128 16.94 8.10 11.36
C LEU A 128 18.07 8.35 12.38
N GLY A 129 19.24 8.75 11.86
CA GLY A 129 20.46 8.80 12.63
C GLY A 129 20.84 7.43 13.19
N LYS A 130 21.06 7.33 14.51
CA LYS A 130 21.39 6.08 15.20
C LYS A 130 20.15 5.27 15.63
N SER A 131 18.96 5.82 15.42
CA SER A 131 17.71 5.22 15.87
C SER A 131 17.00 4.50 14.72
N LYS A 132 16.24 3.46 15.06
CA LYS A 132 15.35 2.74 14.16
C LYS A 132 13.91 3.07 14.51
N PHE A 133 13.11 3.32 13.49
CA PHE A 133 11.70 3.63 13.65
C PHE A 133 10.90 2.73 12.75
N THR A 134 9.85 2.14 13.31
CA THR A 134 8.81 1.52 12.49
C THR A 134 7.76 2.61 12.24
N LEU A 135 7.29 2.70 11.01
CA LEU A 135 6.35 3.70 10.52
C LEU A 135 5.16 2.97 9.93
N PHE A 136 3.97 3.56 10.03
CA PHE A 136 2.86 3.11 9.19
C PHE A 136 3.25 3.38 7.74
N SER A 137 2.93 2.44 6.85
CA SER A 137 3.29 2.51 5.44
C SER A 137 3.03 3.89 4.84
N PRO A 138 4.09 4.61 4.42
CA PRO A 138 3.94 5.87 3.71
C PRO A 138 3.14 5.71 2.43
N SER A 139 3.33 4.62 1.67
CA SER A 139 2.54 4.38 0.46
C SER A 139 1.06 4.23 0.80
N THR A 140 0.70 3.29 1.69
CA THR A 140 -0.68 3.04 2.12
C THR A 140 -1.35 4.30 2.68
N ALA A 141 -0.64 5.07 3.51
CA ALA A 141 -1.15 6.31 4.06
C ALA A 141 -1.46 7.36 2.99
N LEU A 142 -0.59 7.48 1.98
CA LEU A 142 -0.81 8.37 0.84
C LEU A 142 -2.00 7.90 0.00
N LEU A 143 -2.10 6.59 -0.30
CA LEU A 143 -3.26 6.01 -0.99
C LEU A 143 -4.55 6.33 -0.23
N MET A 144 -4.57 6.04 1.08
CA MET A 144 -5.71 6.37 1.94
C MET A 144 -6.05 7.87 1.89
N ALA A 145 -5.06 8.75 2.01
CA ALA A 145 -5.26 10.19 2.07
C ALA A 145 -5.75 10.83 0.76
N PHE A 146 -5.37 10.27 -0.39
CA PHE A 146 -5.53 10.93 -1.69
C PHE A 146 -6.31 10.12 -2.73
N GLU A 147 -6.39 8.78 -2.62
CA GLU A 147 -7.11 7.94 -3.60
C GLU A 147 -8.57 7.68 -3.23
N GLY A 148 -9.02 8.08 -2.03
CA GLY A 148 -10.44 8.13 -1.68
C GLY A 148 -11.28 9.11 -2.52
N GLN A 149 -10.70 9.73 -3.56
CA GLN A 149 -11.39 10.49 -4.61
C GLN A 149 -11.65 9.69 -5.90
N TYR A 150 -11.14 8.46 -6.02
CA TYR A 150 -11.33 7.61 -7.22
C TYR A 150 -12.21 6.36 -6.99
N PHE A 151 -12.46 5.96 -5.74
CA PHE A 151 -13.28 4.78 -5.42
C PHE A 151 -14.79 5.07 -5.27
N SER A 152 -15.28 6.20 -5.81
CA SER A 152 -16.71 6.58 -5.73
C SER A 152 -17.44 6.60 -7.08
N ASP A 153 -16.87 6.03 -8.15
CA ASP A 153 -17.51 5.96 -9.48
C ASP A 153 -17.63 4.52 -10.05
N ASP A 154 -17.47 3.47 -9.25
CA ASP A 154 -17.67 2.07 -9.70
C ASP A 154 -19.01 1.45 -9.24
N GLU A 155 -19.98 2.27 -8.83
CA GLU A 155 -21.39 1.86 -8.76
C GLU A 155 -22.21 2.49 -9.90
N ALA A 156 -21.87 2.14 -11.15
CA ALA A 156 -22.81 2.18 -12.27
C ALA A 156 -22.16 1.56 -13.52
N TYR A 157 -22.21 0.24 -13.67
CA TYR A 157 -22.53 -0.42 -14.95
C TYR A 157 -22.71 -1.92 -14.66
N ASP A 158 -23.82 -2.21 -13.99
CA ASP A 158 -24.45 -3.51 -14.08
C ASP A 158 -25.54 -3.38 -15.15
N SER A 159 -25.23 -3.79 -16.37
CA SER A 159 -26.23 -4.22 -17.34
C SER A 159 -25.64 -5.38 -18.11
N ALA A 160 -25.83 -6.57 -17.53
CA ALA A 160 -25.93 -7.78 -18.30
C ALA A 160 -26.97 -7.57 -19.41
N ASP A 161 -26.57 -7.88 -20.65
CA ASP A 161 -27.44 -8.52 -21.62
C ASP A 161 -26.53 -9.44 -22.45
N GLU A 162 -26.67 -10.74 -22.20
CA GLU A 162 -26.26 -11.81 -23.10
C GLU A 162 -27.05 -11.70 -24.41
N ASP A 163 -26.37 -11.86 -25.55
CA ASP A 163 -26.68 -12.88 -26.58
C ASP A 163 -26.18 -12.45 -27.98
N GLY A 164 -25.53 -13.39 -28.70
CA GLY A 164 -25.51 -13.37 -30.17
C GLY A 164 -24.16 -13.59 -30.88
N ILE A 165 -23.70 -14.84 -30.91
CA ILE A 165 -23.10 -15.61 -32.03
C ILE A 165 -22.50 -14.87 -33.26
N ALA A 166 -21.31 -15.38 -33.66
CA ALA A 166 -20.58 -15.30 -34.95
C ALA A 166 -19.79 -14.01 -35.22
N ASP A 167 -18.62 -14.00 -35.86
CA ASP A 167 -18.01 -14.95 -36.79
C ASP A 167 -16.48 -14.81 -36.72
N PHE A 168 -15.78 -15.93 -36.87
CA PHE A 168 -14.32 -16.00 -36.93
C PHE A 168 -13.92 -15.72 -38.38
N GLN A 169 -13.55 -14.48 -38.70
CA GLN A 169 -12.94 -14.15 -39.99
C GLN A 169 -11.63 -13.38 -39.80
N THR A 170 -10.55 -14.17 -39.92
CA THR A 170 -9.25 -13.84 -40.51
C THR A 170 -9.22 -12.56 -41.34
N LEU A 171 -8.29 -11.66 -41.01
CA LEU A 171 -7.73 -10.68 -41.95
C LEU A 171 -6.21 -10.54 -41.72
N PRO A 172 -5.47 -10.16 -42.77
CA PRO A 172 -4.22 -10.83 -43.16
C PRO A 172 -2.94 -10.07 -42.81
N ASP A 173 -1.82 -10.78 -42.90
CA ASP A 173 -0.44 -10.28 -42.87
C ASP A 173 -0.31 -8.99 -43.71
N GLN A 174 0.13 -7.91 -43.08
CA GLN A 174 0.61 -6.72 -43.77
C GLN A 174 2.13 -6.65 -43.64
N ASP A 175 2.79 -6.89 -44.76
CA ASP A 175 4.20 -6.66 -45.00
C ASP A 175 4.56 -5.21 -44.67
N LEU A 176 5.45 -5.03 -43.68
CA LEU A 176 6.09 -3.76 -43.37
C LEU A 176 7.34 -3.62 -44.24
N ASP A 177 7.21 -2.94 -45.38
CA ASP A 177 8.34 -2.46 -46.16
C ASP A 177 9.11 -1.39 -45.36
N TYR A 178 10.30 -1.78 -44.90
CA TYR A 178 11.27 -0.93 -44.22
C TYR A 178 12.21 -0.33 -45.27
N ASP A 179 12.15 0.98 -45.47
CA ASP A 179 13.05 1.74 -46.36
C ASP A 179 14.08 2.52 -45.52
N PRO A 180 15.38 2.13 -45.51
CA PRO A 180 16.39 2.76 -44.68
C PRO A 180 17.37 3.57 -45.52
N GLU A 181 17.10 4.85 -45.79
CA GLU A 181 18.14 5.81 -46.20
C GLU A 181 17.67 7.26 -46.14
N SER A 182 18.03 7.97 -45.06
CA SER A 182 18.17 9.44 -45.06
C SER A 182 18.86 9.92 -43.78
N LEU A 183 20.17 9.67 -43.71
CA LEU A 183 21.09 10.39 -42.84
C LEU A 183 22.39 10.56 -43.64
N ASP A 184 22.51 11.66 -44.36
CA ASP A 184 23.77 12.36 -44.66
C ASP A 184 23.44 13.69 -45.37
N ASP A 185 23.51 14.79 -44.61
CA ASP A 185 24.33 15.99 -44.86
C ASP A 185 24.02 17.10 -43.83
#